data_AF-A0A3M6TTG0-F1
#
_entry.id   AF-A0A3M6TTG0-F1
#
_cell.length_a   1.000
_cell.length_b   1.000
_cell.length_c   1.000
_cell.angle_alpha   90.00
_cell.angle_beta   90.00
_cell.angle_gamma   90.00
#
_symmetry.space_group_name_H-M   'P 1'
#
loop_
_entity.id
_entity.type
_entity.pdbx_description
1 polymer ?
#
loop_
_entity_poly.entity_id
_entity_poly.type
_entity_poly.pdbx_seq_one_letter_code
_entity_poly.pdbx_strand_id
1 'polypeptide(L)'
;MIRNEITDHQVEANKIMDFLTKGPGKHQVYDRLAKFVDTFGSRVAGSANLEYAINYMLDELKEDKLDNVHGEEVNVTHWVRGKESAKMITPRNHSIALLGLGGSVGTLPEGITAEVLVVGSFDELHAKAFEAKGKIMVFNEKWISYGKTVAYRVYGAIEVAKVGGLASLIRSVTPFSIYSPHTGWQVYKEGLVSEVKVKR
;
A
#
# COMPACT_ATOMS: atom_id res chain seq x y z
N MET A 1 19.87 -25.99 -24.90
CA MET A 1 18.48 -26.46 -25.01
C MET A 1 17.51 -25.28 -24.88
N ILE A 2 17.36 -24.67 -23.70
CA ILE A 2 16.47 -23.49 -23.48
C ILE A 2 16.78 -22.29 -24.40
N ARG A 3 18.06 -21.98 -24.67
CA ARG A 3 18.42 -20.87 -25.60
C ARG A 3 17.99 -21.12 -27.05
N ASN A 4 17.97 -22.38 -27.51
CA ASN A 4 17.54 -22.69 -28.88
C ASN A 4 16.02 -22.61 -28.98
N GLU A 5 15.30 -23.15 -27.98
CA GLU A 5 13.84 -23.06 -27.86
C GLU A 5 13.32 -21.60 -27.79
N ILE A 6 14.03 -20.71 -27.09
CA ILE A 6 13.72 -19.26 -27.07
C ILE A 6 13.95 -18.61 -28.45
N THR A 7 15.00 -19.04 -29.17
CA THR A 7 15.33 -18.50 -30.51
C THR A 7 14.24 -18.86 -31.53
N ASP A 8 13.62 -20.04 -31.37
CA ASP A 8 12.58 -20.54 -32.27
C ASP A 8 11.28 -19.71 -32.20
N HIS A 9 11.04 -18.98 -31.10
CA HIS A 9 9.88 -18.09 -30.96
C HIS A 9 10.16 -16.62 -31.28
N GLN A 10 11.41 -16.26 -31.61
CA GLN A 10 11.79 -14.86 -31.84
C GLN A 10 10.99 -14.22 -32.98
N VAL A 11 10.67 -14.99 -34.03
CA VAL A 11 9.87 -14.51 -35.17
C VAL A 11 8.45 -14.15 -34.73
N GLU A 12 7.80 -15.02 -33.93
CA GLU A 12 6.44 -14.76 -33.44
C GLU A 12 6.42 -13.61 -32.41
N ALA A 13 7.41 -13.56 -31.51
CA ALA A 13 7.57 -12.45 -30.59
C ALA A 13 7.72 -11.11 -31.34
N ASN A 14 8.51 -11.08 -32.42
CA ASN A 14 8.67 -9.90 -33.27
C ASN A 14 7.36 -9.49 -33.94
N LYS A 15 6.56 -10.45 -34.45
CA LYS A 15 5.24 -10.15 -35.02
C LYS A 15 4.31 -9.50 -33.99
N ILE A 16 4.28 -10.02 -32.76
CA ILE A 16 3.45 -9.46 -31.67
C ILE A 16 3.92 -8.04 -31.32
N MET A 17 5.23 -7.85 -31.17
CA MET A 17 5.81 -6.53 -30.90
C MET A 17 5.51 -5.53 -32.02
N ASP A 18 5.68 -5.93 -33.29
CA ASP A 18 5.40 -5.07 -34.44
C ASP A 18 3.90 -4.75 -34.53
N PHE A 19 3.01 -5.71 -34.24
CA PHE A 19 1.56 -5.45 -34.18
C PHE A 19 1.20 -4.36 -33.16
N LEU A 20 1.78 -4.42 -31.95
CA LEU A 20 1.49 -3.49 -30.87
C LEU A 20 2.21 -2.14 -31.00
N THR A 21 3.35 -2.08 -31.69
CA THR A 21 4.18 -0.86 -31.77
C THR A 21 4.05 -0.12 -33.09
N LYS A 22 3.82 -0.83 -34.20
CA LYS A 22 3.79 -0.29 -35.57
C LYS A 22 2.50 -0.62 -36.33
N GLY A 23 1.87 -1.73 -35.97
CA GLY A 23 0.70 -2.27 -36.63
C GLY A 23 -0.63 -1.74 -36.09
N PRO A 24 -1.73 -2.42 -36.42
CA PRO A 24 -3.09 -2.00 -36.05
C PRO A 24 -3.35 -1.96 -34.53
N GLY A 25 -2.58 -2.70 -33.72
CA GLY A 25 -2.70 -2.71 -32.26
C GLY A 25 -2.03 -1.52 -31.56
N LYS A 26 -1.43 -0.60 -32.32
CA LYS A 26 -0.82 0.61 -31.78
C LYS A 26 -1.86 1.42 -31.01
N HIS A 27 -1.46 2.03 -29.89
CA HIS A 27 -2.30 2.78 -28.95
C HIS A 27 -3.32 1.96 -28.15
N GLN A 28 -3.76 0.80 -28.66
CA GLN A 28 -4.77 -0.05 -28.01
C GLN A 28 -4.46 -0.33 -26.52
N VAL A 29 -3.20 -0.64 -26.18
CA VAL A 29 -2.80 -0.90 -24.79
C VAL A 29 -3.00 0.32 -23.90
N TYR A 30 -2.58 1.49 -24.39
CA TYR A 30 -2.71 2.74 -23.64
C TYR A 30 -4.19 3.13 -23.50
N ASP A 31 -4.95 3.07 -24.60
CA ASP A 31 -6.35 3.50 -24.62
C ASP A 31 -7.23 2.61 -23.73
N ARG A 32 -7.00 1.28 -23.76
CA ARG A 32 -7.70 0.35 -22.87
C ARG A 32 -7.32 0.58 -21.42
N LEU A 33 -6.04 0.79 -21.13
CA LEU A 33 -5.59 1.10 -19.78
C LEU A 33 -6.21 2.42 -19.29
N ALA A 34 -6.15 3.48 -20.10
CA ALA A 34 -6.71 4.80 -19.81
C ALA A 34 -8.20 4.70 -19.52
N LYS A 35 -8.98 4.08 -20.42
CA LYS A 35 -10.41 3.82 -20.22
C LYS A 35 -10.67 3.09 -18.91
N PHE A 36 -9.92 2.03 -18.61
CA PHE A 36 -10.10 1.25 -17.38
C PHE A 36 -9.75 2.05 -16.11
N VAL A 37 -8.62 2.76 -16.11
CA VAL A 37 -8.19 3.53 -14.92
C VAL A 37 -9.05 4.77 -14.71
N ASP A 38 -9.50 5.44 -15.77
CA ASP A 38 -10.33 6.64 -15.67
C ASP A 38 -11.79 6.30 -15.32
N THR A 39 -12.29 5.12 -15.75
CA THR A 39 -13.64 4.67 -15.40
C THR A 39 -13.75 4.26 -13.93
N PHE A 40 -12.78 3.48 -13.42
CA PHE A 40 -12.90 2.90 -12.09
C PHE A 40 -12.00 3.59 -11.04
N GLY A 41 -10.82 4.10 -11.38
CA GLY A 41 -9.92 4.71 -10.38
C GLY A 41 -9.47 3.74 -9.27
N SER A 42 -9.68 4.10 -7.99
CA SER A 42 -9.23 3.29 -6.84
C SER A 42 -10.10 2.05 -6.62
N ARG A 43 -9.48 0.87 -6.56
CA ARG A 43 -10.15 -0.45 -6.53
C ARG A 43 -9.57 -1.35 -5.44
N VAL A 44 -9.65 -0.90 -4.18
CA VAL A 44 -9.12 -1.65 -3.02
C VAL A 44 -9.90 -2.96 -2.85
N ALA A 45 -9.22 -4.01 -2.39
CA ALA A 45 -9.82 -5.32 -2.10
C ALA A 45 -11.08 -5.19 -1.23
N GLY A 46 -12.15 -5.88 -1.65
CA GLY A 46 -13.46 -5.87 -0.98
C GLY A 46 -14.27 -4.58 -1.18
N SER A 47 -13.85 -3.65 -2.05
CA SER A 47 -14.68 -2.49 -2.41
C SER A 47 -15.66 -2.83 -3.52
N ALA A 48 -16.86 -2.21 -3.51
CA ALA A 48 -17.84 -2.38 -4.59
C ALA A 48 -17.26 -1.99 -5.97
N ASN A 49 -16.36 -1.01 -6.00
CA ASN A 49 -15.73 -0.56 -7.22
C ASN A 49 -14.70 -1.56 -7.80
N LEU A 50 -14.09 -2.39 -6.95
CA LEU A 50 -13.30 -3.52 -7.44
C LEU A 50 -14.21 -4.53 -8.15
N GLU A 51 -15.38 -4.85 -7.59
CA GLU A 51 -16.33 -5.78 -8.21
C GLU A 51 -16.83 -5.27 -9.57
N TYR A 52 -17.16 -3.98 -9.68
CA TYR A 52 -17.51 -3.38 -10.98
C TYR A 52 -16.37 -3.47 -11.99
N ALA A 53 -15.13 -3.26 -11.56
CA ALA A 53 -13.96 -3.37 -12.42
C ALA A 53 -13.68 -4.82 -12.86
N ILE A 54 -13.90 -5.80 -11.99
CA ILE A 54 -13.80 -7.23 -12.32
C ILE A 54 -14.83 -7.60 -13.39
N ASN A 55 -16.10 -7.21 -13.19
CA ASN A 55 -17.17 -7.49 -14.15
C ASN A 55 -16.85 -6.87 -15.52
N TYR A 56 -16.41 -5.61 -15.55
CA TYR A 56 -15.96 -4.96 -16.78
C TYR A 56 -14.85 -5.73 -17.48
N MET A 57 -13.83 -6.18 -16.74
CA MET A 57 -12.75 -6.96 -17.33
C MET A 57 -13.24 -8.31 -17.87
N LEU A 58 -14.14 -9.00 -17.16
CA LEU A 58 -14.73 -10.25 -17.65
C LEU A 58 -15.49 -10.03 -18.95
N ASP A 59 -16.21 -8.92 -19.08
CA ASP A 59 -16.96 -8.61 -20.30
C ASP A 59 -16.03 -8.25 -21.47
N GLU A 60 -15.00 -7.42 -21.24
CA GLU A 60 -13.97 -7.11 -22.25
C GLU A 60 -13.25 -8.37 -22.75
N LEU A 61 -12.92 -9.31 -21.85
CA LEU A 61 -12.27 -10.57 -22.25
C LEU A 61 -13.20 -11.48 -23.06
N LYS A 62 -14.51 -11.48 -22.78
CA LYS A 62 -15.51 -12.20 -23.58
C LYS A 62 -15.70 -11.55 -24.96
N GLU A 63 -15.73 -10.22 -25.01
CA GLU A 63 -15.81 -9.46 -26.27
C GLU A 63 -14.59 -9.73 -27.17
N ASP A 64 -13.41 -9.84 -26.56
CA ASP A 64 -12.17 -10.24 -27.22
C ASP A 64 -12.15 -11.73 -27.62
N LYS A 65 -13.19 -12.50 -27.26
CA LYS A 65 -13.36 -13.94 -27.57
C LYS A 65 -12.25 -14.83 -27.01
N LEU A 66 -11.74 -14.52 -25.81
CA LEU A 66 -10.83 -15.42 -25.12
C LEU A 66 -11.56 -16.69 -24.66
N ASP A 67 -10.82 -17.79 -24.62
CA ASP A 67 -11.33 -19.06 -24.14
C ASP A 67 -11.48 -19.05 -22.60
N ASN A 68 -12.54 -19.70 -22.10
CA ASN A 68 -12.75 -20.00 -20.68
C ASN A 68 -12.73 -18.76 -19.74
N VAL A 69 -13.37 -17.65 -20.12
CA VAL A 69 -13.45 -16.45 -19.27
C VAL A 69 -14.41 -16.67 -18.10
N HIS A 70 -13.90 -16.66 -16.87
CA HIS A 70 -14.68 -16.76 -15.63
C HIS A 70 -13.93 -16.09 -14.46
N GLY A 71 -14.65 -15.77 -13.39
CA GLY A 71 -14.07 -15.33 -12.12
C GLY A 71 -13.93 -16.49 -11.14
N GLU A 72 -12.99 -16.37 -10.20
CA GLU A 72 -12.82 -17.28 -9.07
C GLU A 72 -13.08 -16.53 -7.77
N GLU A 73 -13.90 -17.11 -6.89
CA GLU A 73 -14.20 -16.51 -5.59
C GLU A 73 -12.99 -16.58 -4.66
N VAL A 74 -12.65 -15.45 -4.04
CA VAL A 74 -11.55 -15.34 -3.08
C VAL A 74 -11.99 -14.63 -1.81
N ASN A 75 -11.59 -15.17 -0.66
CA ASN A 75 -11.80 -14.51 0.62
C ASN A 75 -10.74 -13.42 0.82
N VAL A 76 -11.18 -12.19 1.06
CA VAL A 76 -10.31 -11.04 1.28
C VAL A 76 -10.63 -10.31 2.57
N THR A 77 -9.62 -9.70 3.19
CA THR A 77 -9.83 -8.81 4.32
C THR A 77 -10.48 -7.51 3.84
N HIS A 78 -11.72 -7.28 4.26
CA HIS A 78 -12.40 -6.00 4.03
C HIS A 78 -11.95 -4.98 5.09
N TRP A 79 -11.17 -3.99 4.65
CA TRP A 79 -10.74 -2.85 5.45
C TRP A 79 -11.14 -1.56 4.74
N VAL A 80 -11.82 -0.68 5.47
CA VAL A 80 -12.29 0.62 4.96
C VAL A 80 -11.55 1.71 5.71
N ARG A 81 -10.91 2.59 4.95
CA ARG A 81 -10.23 3.76 5.51
C ARG A 81 -11.26 4.74 6.09
N GLY A 82 -11.04 5.14 7.34
CA GLY A 82 -11.85 6.15 8.03
C GLY A 82 -11.36 7.58 7.79
N LYS A 83 -11.85 8.50 8.62
CA LYS A 83 -11.33 9.88 8.70
C LYS A 83 -10.00 9.87 9.43
N GLU A 84 -9.02 10.61 8.90
CA GLU A 84 -7.65 10.63 9.41
C GLU A 84 -7.17 12.09 9.49
N SER A 85 -6.49 12.46 10.58
CA SER A 85 -5.86 13.77 10.73
C SER A 85 -4.67 13.67 11.70
N ALA A 86 -3.64 14.50 11.49
CA ALA A 86 -2.49 14.59 12.37
C ALA A 86 -2.04 16.05 12.46
N LYS A 87 -1.60 16.44 13.66
CA LYS A 87 -1.23 17.81 13.96
C LYS A 87 -0.10 17.85 14.97
N MET A 88 0.93 18.61 14.65
CA MET A 88 1.94 19.04 15.62
C MET A 88 1.34 20.16 16.48
N ILE A 89 1.35 19.97 17.79
CA ILE A 89 0.83 20.94 18.76
C ILE A 89 1.97 21.86 19.22
N THR A 90 3.11 21.27 19.57
CA THR A 90 4.34 21.94 19.97
C THR A 90 5.53 21.42 19.14
N PRO A 91 6.59 22.22 18.93
CA PRO A 91 6.76 23.61 19.37
C PRO A 91 5.96 24.62 18.52
N ARG A 92 5.37 24.18 17.40
CA ARG A 92 4.49 25.01 16.58
C ARG A 92 3.25 24.23 16.16
N ASN A 93 2.17 24.97 15.99
CA ASN A 93 0.90 24.46 15.52
C ASN A 93 0.98 24.24 14.00
N HIS A 94 1.06 22.98 13.56
CA HIS A 94 1.21 22.63 12.14
C HIS A 94 0.45 21.34 11.80
N SER A 95 -0.44 21.42 10.81
CA SER A 95 -1.11 20.25 10.24
C SER A 95 -0.12 19.39 9.45
N ILE A 96 -0.17 18.08 9.64
CA ILE A 96 0.70 17.12 8.95
C ILE A 96 -0.16 16.33 7.97
N ALA A 97 0.20 16.35 6.68
CA ALA A 97 -0.40 15.45 5.71
C ALA A 97 -0.08 14.00 6.11
N LEU A 98 -1.12 13.18 6.26
CA LEU A 98 -0.99 11.75 6.53
C LEU A 98 -1.92 10.95 5.63
N LEU A 99 -1.62 9.66 5.56
CA LEU A 99 -2.50 8.65 4.98
C LEU A 99 -2.24 7.35 5.75
N GLY A 100 -3.25 6.79 6.39
CA GLY A 100 -3.10 5.58 7.20
C GLY A 100 -2.58 4.39 6.40
N LEU A 101 -1.89 3.48 7.07
CA LEU A 101 -1.45 2.24 6.45
C LEU A 101 -2.63 1.26 6.32
N GLY A 102 -2.63 0.44 5.27
CA GLY A 102 -3.67 -0.54 5.02
C GLY A 102 -3.75 -1.54 6.19
N GLY A 103 -4.95 -1.69 6.75
CA GLY A 103 -5.18 -2.51 7.94
C GLY A 103 -5.04 -1.75 9.26
N SER A 104 -4.65 -0.46 9.26
CA SER A 104 -4.56 0.31 10.51
C SER A 104 -5.87 0.32 11.27
N VAL A 105 -5.79 0.11 12.59
CA VAL A 105 -6.92 0.33 13.50
C VAL A 105 -7.16 1.83 13.69
N GLY A 106 -8.41 2.20 13.95
CA GLY A 106 -8.77 3.58 14.29
C GLY A 106 -8.27 3.96 15.68
N THR A 107 -8.01 5.25 15.90
CA THR A 107 -7.85 5.79 17.24
C THR A 107 -9.18 5.80 17.99
N LEU A 108 -9.14 5.98 19.32
CA LEU A 108 -10.35 6.31 20.08
C LEU A 108 -10.96 7.63 19.57
N PRO A 109 -12.26 7.89 19.82
CA PRO A 109 -12.95 9.10 19.33
C PRO A 109 -12.26 10.42 19.70
N GLU A 110 -11.63 10.48 20.88
CA GLU A 110 -10.85 11.61 21.38
C GLU A 110 -9.48 11.77 20.71
N GLY A 111 -9.06 10.81 19.88
CA GLY A 111 -7.75 10.76 19.25
C GLY A 111 -6.63 10.33 20.20
N ILE A 112 -5.39 10.51 19.77
CA ILE A 112 -4.19 10.28 20.59
C ILE A 112 -3.38 11.58 20.59
N THR A 113 -3.11 12.12 21.77
CA THR A 113 -2.16 13.22 21.96
C THR A 113 -1.05 12.74 22.90
N ALA A 114 0.17 12.69 22.40
CA ALA A 114 1.33 12.26 23.17
C ALA A 114 2.62 12.90 22.63
N GLU A 115 3.68 12.83 23.42
CA GLU A 115 5.01 13.20 22.94
C GLU A 115 5.45 12.29 21.79
N VAL A 116 6.33 12.83 20.95
CA VAL A 116 6.91 12.11 19.81
C VAL A 116 8.35 11.75 20.12
N LEU A 117 8.75 10.52 19.78
CA LEU A 117 10.15 10.11 19.73
C LEU A 117 10.51 9.77 18.28
N VAL A 118 11.50 10.46 17.73
CA VAL A 118 12.01 10.20 16.38
C VAL A 118 13.17 9.23 16.46
N VAL A 119 13.13 8.18 15.64
CA VAL A 119 14.17 7.15 15.55
C VAL A 119 14.48 6.84 14.10
N GLY A 120 15.74 6.53 13.80
CA GLY A 120 16.24 6.18 12.48
C GLY A 120 16.26 4.66 12.20
N SER A 121 16.07 3.83 13.23
CA SER A 121 16.01 2.38 13.07
C SER A 121 15.19 1.66 14.15
N PHE A 122 14.85 0.39 13.90
CA PHE A 122 14.29 -0.48 14.93
C PHE A 122 15.28 -0.73 16.07
N ASP A 123 16.57 -0.88 15.78
CA ASP A 123 17.60 -1.04 16.82
C ASP A 123 17.66 0.19 17.74
N GLU A 124 17.55 1.40 17.17
CA GLU A 124 17.49 2.63 17.95
C GLU A 124 16.23 2.69 18.82
N LEU A 125 15.07 2.28 18.27
CA LEU A 125 13.82 2.18 19.04
C LEU A 125 13.98 1.26 20.25
N HIS A 126 14.55 0.07 20.05
CA HIS A 126 14.76 -0.91 21.13
C HIS A 126 15.78 -0.42 22.16
N ALA A 127 16.86 0.23 21.71
CA ALA A 127 17.84 0.85 22.61
C ALA A 127 17.21 1.96 23.48
N LYS A 128 16.18 2.66 22.96
CA LYS A 128 15.43 3.72 23.65
C LYS A 128 14.08 3.24 24.21
N ALA A 129 13.88 1.95 24.42
CA ALA A 129 12.58 1.39 24.80
C ALA A 129 11.95 2.07 26.03
N PHE A 130 12.76 2.43 27.03
CA PHE A 130 12.28 3.14 28.22
C PHE A 130 11.71 4.52 27.89
N GLU A 131 12.33 5.27 26.98
CA GLU A 131 11.87 6.58 26.52
C GLU A 131 10.65 6.48 25.60
N ALA A 132 10.50 5.36 24.89
CA ALA A 132 9.44 5.15 23.90
C ALA A 132 8.06 4.90 24.53
N LYS A 133 8.01 4.45 25.78
CA LYS A 133 6.77 4.09 26.48
C LYS A 133 5.80 5.27 26.54
N GLY A 134 4.57 5.07 26.07
CA GLY A 134 3.53 6.10 26.10
C GLY A 134 3.69 7.23 25.06
N LYS A 135 4.60 7.08 24.10
CA LYS A 135 4.87 8.08 23.06
C LYS A 135 4.46 7.60 21.66
N ILE A 136 4.33 8.54 20.72
CA ILE A 136 4.16 8.25 19.29
C ILE A 136 5.56 8.15 18.65
N MET A 137 5.86 7.03 18.00
CA MET A 137 7.15 6.88 17.32
C MET A 137 7.06 7.43 15.90
N VAL A 138 8.08 8.20 15.50
CA VAL A 138 8.27 8.62 14.11
C VAL A 138 9.53 7.93 13.59
N PHE A 139 9.37 7.00 12.66
CA PHE A 139 10.48 6.41 11.93
C PHE A 139 10.93 7.37 10.83
N ASN A 140 12.17 7.85 10.95
CA ASN A 140 12.85 8.68 9.97
C ASN A 140 14.13 7.97 9.50
N GLU A 141 13.96 6.73 9.05
CA GLU A 141 15.02 5.90 8.52
C GLU A 141 15.61 6.48 7.24
N LYS A 142 16.88 6.16 6.98
CA LYS A 142 17.50 6.47 5.70
C LYS A 142 16.92 5.55 4.62
N TRP A 143 16.54 6.14 3.49
CA TRP A 143 16.22 5.36 2.29
C TRP A 143 17.44 4.57 1.80
N ILE A 144 17.24 3.28 1.53
CA ILE A 144 18.24 2.41 0.91
C ILE A 144 17.69 1.86 -0.41
N SER A 145 16.58 1.14 -0.32
CA SER A 145 15.82 0.60 -1.45
C SER A 145 14.43 0.23 -0.97
N TYR A 146 13.48 0.03 -1.89
CA TYR A 146 12.12 -0.34 -1.50
C TYR A 146 12.09 -1.62 -0.66
N GLY A 147 12.75 -2.68 -1.13
CA GLY A 147 12.78 -3.97 -0.44
C GLY A 147 13.39 -3.95 0.97
N LYS A 148 14.26 -2.98 1.28
CA LYS A 148 14.83 -2.81 2.62
C LYS A 148 14.00 -1.86 3.49
N THR A 149 13.61 -0.71 2.95
CA THR A 149 12.91 0.34 3.71
C THR A 149 11.44 0.01 3.97
N VAL A 150 10.81 -0.84 3.16
CA VAL A 150 9.41 -1.23 3.34
C VAL A 150 9.15 -1.95 4.68
N ALA A 151 10.18 -2.48 5.33
CA ALA A 151 10.08 -3.09 6.65
C ALA A 151 9.45 -2.15 7.70
N TYR A 152 9.74 -0.84 7.66
CA TYR A 152 9.14 0.15 8.57
C TYR A 152 7.64 0.30 8.37
N ARG A 153 7.16 0.22 7.12
CA ARG A 153 5.73 0.17 6.81
C ARG A 153 5.08 -1.10 7.31
N VAL A 154 5.70 -2.24 7.06
CA VAL A 154 5.09 -3.54 7.34
C VAL A 154 5.05 -3.82 8.84
N TYR A 155 6.13 -3.51 9.55
CA TYR A 155 6.34 -3.94 10.94
C TYR A 155 6.42 -2.80 11.95
N GLY A 156 6.39 -1.53 11.51
CA GLY A 156 6.56 -0.38 12.40
C GLY A 156 5.64 -0.42 13.61
N ALA A 157 4.34 -0.65 13.40
CA ALA A 157 3.38 -0.72 14.49
C ALA A 157 3.66 -1.86 15.49
N ILE A 158 4.15 -3.01 15.01
CA ILE A 158 4.56 -4.14 15.88
C ILE A 158 5.76 -3.76 16.73
N GLU A 159 6.80 -3.17 16.13
CA GLU A 159 8.01 -2.79 16.87
C GLU A 159 7.73 -1.71 17.92
N VAL A 160 6.84 -0.76 17.61
CA VAL A 160 6.38 0.25 18.58
C VAL A 160 5.59 -0.37 19.72
N ALA A 161 4.70 -1.30 19.43
CA ALA A 161 3.90 -1.98 20.45
C ALA A 161 4.77 -2.77 21.44
N LYS A 162 5.84 -3.43 20.97
CA LYS A 162 6.79 -4.19 21.82
C LYS A 162 7.44 -3.33 22.90
N VAL A 163 7.65 -2.04 22.65
CA VAL A 163 8.26 -1.10 23.61
C VAL A 163 7.23 -0.24 24.36
N GLY A 164 5.93 -0.53 24.19
CA GLY A 164 4.84 0.19 24.86
C GLY A 164 4.57 1.59 24.31
N GLY A 165 4.94 1.86 23.05
CA GLY A 165 4.53 3.08 22.35
C GLY A 165 3.06 3.03 21.91
N LEU A 166 2.47 4.19 21.65
CA LEU A 166 1.03 4.33 21.39
C LEU A 166 0.65 4.23 19.92
N ALA A 167 1.52 4.72 19.02
CA ALA A 167 1.30 4.71 17.59
C ALA A 167 2.63 4.85 16.84
N SER A 168 2.64 4.44 15.57
CA SER A 168 3.78 4.62 14.66
C SER A 168 3.40 5.54 13.50
N LEU A 169 4.24 6.53 13.23
CA LEU A 169 4.30 7.27 11.98
C LEU A 169 5.59 6.85 11.27
N ILE A 170 5.52 6.68 9.95
CA ILE A 170 6.70 6.39 9.13
C ILE A 170 6.88 7.51 8.13
N ARG A 171 8.13 7.77 7.77
CA ARG A 171 8.44 8.45 6.52
C ARG A 171 7.93 7.58 5.36
N SER A 172 7.35 8.21 4.33
CA SER A 172 6.94 7.49 3.10
C SER A 172 8.13 6.68 2.55
N VAL A 173 7.87 5.43 2.15
CA VAL A 173 8.85 4.48 1.62
C VAL A 173 9.22 4.88 0.18
N THR A 174 10.05 5.92 0.05
CA THR A 174 10.50 6.50 -1.22
C THR A 174 11.82 7.27 -1.01
N PRO A 175 12.72 7.36 -2.02
CA PRO A 175 13.93 8.18 -1.93
C PRO A 175 13.63 9.67 -1.69
N PHE A 176 12.56 10.18 -2.30
CA PHE A 176 12.16 11.59 -2.24
C PHE A 176 10.64 11.69 -2.12
N SER A 177 10.16 12.74 -1.42
CA SER A 177 8.74 13.00 -1.22
C SER A 177 8.43 14.45 -1.59
N ILE A 178 7.35 14.63 -2.35
CA ILE A 178 6.76 15.93 -2.69
C ILE A 178 5.64 16.31 -1.72
N TYR A 179 5.74 15.87 -0.46
CA TYR A 179 4.66 15.97 0.53
C TYR A 179 3.39 15.19 0.13
N SER A 180 3.58 14.06 -0.57
CA SER A 180 2.55 13.08 -0.91
C SER A 180 2.65 11.87 0.03
N PRO A 181 1.74 11.71 1.01
CA PRO A 181 1.77 10.55 1.91
C PRO A 181 1.54 9.24 1.13
N HIS A 182 2.31 8.21 1.46
CA HIS A 182 2.18 6.90 0.83
C HIS A 182 1.53 5.91 1.79
N THR A 183 0.52 5.19 1.31
CA THR A 183 -0.07 4.05 2.04
C THR A 183 0.61 2.74 1.62
N GLY A 184 0.02 1.64 2.03
CA GLY A 184 0.45 0.28 1.74
C GLY A 184 0.12 -0.61 2.94
N TRP A 185 0.12 -1.91 2.72
CA TRP A 185 -0.26 -2.85 3.76
C TRP A 185 0.77 -2.90 4.89
N GLN A 186 0.25 -3.00 6.12
CA GLN A 186 1.01 -3.35 7.32
C GLN A 186 0.44 -4.62 7.94
N VAL A 187 1.17 -5.22 8.87
CA VAL A 187 0.68 -6.37 9.64
C VAL A 187 0.67 -6.06 11.12
N TYR A 188 -0.31 -6.61 11.82
CA TYR A 188 -0.33 -6.66 13.27
C TYR A 188 0.02 -8.07 13.74
N LYS A 189 0.47 -8.17 14.99
CA LYS A 189 0.66 -9.46 15.67
C LYS A 189 -0.38 -9.55 16.78
N GLU A 190 -1.11 -10.66 16.80
CA GLU A 190 -2.13 -10.94 17.81
C GLU A 190 -1.56 -10.82 19.23
N GLY A 191 -2.33 -10.21 20.13
CA GLY A 191 -1.95 -10.00 21.52
C GLY A 191 -0.95 -8.88 21.80
N LEU A 192 -0.37 -8.23 20.78
CA LEU A 192 0.58 -7.11 20.96
C LEU A 192 -0.01 -5.74 20.70
N VAL A 193 -0.99 -5.63 19.80
CA VAL A 193 -1.68 -4.37 19.54
C VAL A 193 -3.08 -4.49 20.13
N SER A 194 -3.47 -3.52 20.96
CA SER A 194 -4.85 -3.39 21.40
C SER A 194 -5.69 -3.11 20.17
N GLU A 195 -6.25 -4.16 19.57
CA GLU A 195 -7.35 -4.00 18.63
C GLU A 195 -8.43 -3.22 19.36
N VAL A 196 -8.61 -1.96 18.98
CA VAL A 196 -9.87 -1.28 19.25
C VAL A 196 -10.88 -2.11 18.46
N LYS A 197 -11.57 -3.01 19.16
CA LYS A 197 -12.75 -3.73 18.66
C LYS A 197 -13.83 -2.68 18.40
N VAL A 198 -13.66 -1.88 17.37
CA VAL A 198 -14.76 -1.14 16.76
C VAL A 198 -15.64 -2.25 16.20
N LYS A 199 -16.74 -2.56 16.91
CA LYS A 199 -17.81 -3.39 16.37
C LYS A 199 -18.12 -2.80 14.99
N ARG A 200 -17.85 -3.59 13.96
CA ARG A 200 -18.27 -3.33 12.58
C ARG A 200 -19.79 -3.32 12.52
#